data_AF-A0A352GMC6-F1
#
_entry.id   AF-A0A352GMC6-F1
#
_cell.length_a   1.000
_cell.length_b   1.000
_cell.length_c   1.000
_cell.angle_alpha   90.00
_cell.angle_beta   90.00
_cell.angle_gamma   90.00
#
_symmetry.space_group_name_H-M   'P 1'
#
loop_
_entity.id
_entity.type
_entity.pdbx_description
1 polymer ?
#
loop_
_entity_poly.entity_id
_entity_poly.type
_entity_poly.pdbx_seq_one_letter_code
_entity_poly.pdbx_strand_id
1 'polypeptide(L)'
;NIEKRLDQVSPQRVEWSSLTTGGFIGFDAWLDDMVMGWLRIDTPLVKKTIAVQDIGREDICLEAGGLGRRVRVYRIPEENPHKRLRLERKIPLNPDRDNALYVRITLEDGHVIWSSPIYLVP
;
A
#
# COMPACT_ATOMS: atom_id res chain seq x y z
N ASN A 1 -16.88 -8.46 -0.82
CA ASN A 1 -16.39 -8.82 -2.15
C ASN A 1 -16.08 -10.31 -2.13
N ILE A 2 -16.98 -11.15 -2.68
CA ILE A 2 -16.94 -12.62 -2.53
C ILE A 2 -15.66 -13.23 -3.15
N GLU A 3 -15.00 -12.50 -4.07
CA GLU A 3 -13.80 -12.94 -4.79
C GLU A 3 -12.47 -12.70 -4.05
N LYS A 4 -12.49 -12.10 -2.85
CA LYS A 4 -11.27 -11.72 -2.10
C LYS A 4 -11.32 -12.23 -0.67
N ARG A 5 -11.47 -13.54 -0.50
CA ARG A 5 -11.48 -14.15 0.83
C ARG A 5 -10.06 -14.25 1.38
N LEU A 6 -9.85 -13.69 2.56
CA LEU A 6 -8.67 -13.92 3.39
C LEU A 6 -9.02 -15.04 4.36
N ASP A 7 -8.40 -16.20 4.18
CA ASP A 7 -8.63 -17.36 5.02
C ASP A 7 -7.52 -17.48 6.06
N GLN A 8 -7.86 -17.29 7.33
CA GLN A 8 -6.97 -17.58 8.44
C GLN A 8 -7.03 -19.09 8.75
N VAL A 9 -6.12 -19.84 8.14
CA VAL A 9 -6.06 -21.32 8.28
C VAL A 9 -5.45 -21.77 9.60
N SER A 10 -4.73 -20.88 10.29
CA SER A 10 -4.26 -21.07 11.68
C SER A 10 -3.94 -19.71 12.31
N PRO A 11 -3.71 -19.62 13.63
CA PRO A 11 -3.37 -18.34 14.26
C PRO A 11 -2.15 -17.64 13.65
N GLN A 12 -1.18 -18.38 13.09
CA GLN A 12 0.05 -17.83 12.49
C GLN A 12 0.07 -17.89 10.94
N ARG A 13 -1.04 -18.24 10.29
CA ARG A 13 -1.07 -18.40 8.83
C ARG A 13 -2.37 -17.90 8.23
N VAL A 14 -2.23 -16.98 7.30
CA VAL A 14 -3.30 -16.52 6.42
C VAL A 14 -2.98 -16.89 4.99
N GLU A 15 -4.02 -17.24 4.24
CA GLU A 15 -3.93 -17.54 2.83
C GLU A 15 -5.01 -16.77 2.08
N TRP A 16 -4.64 -16.24 0.92
CA TRP A 16 -5.60 -15.66 0.01
C TRP A 16 -5.08 -15.78 -1.42
N SER A 17 -6.01 -15.72 -2.36
CA SER A 17 -5.71 -15.54 -3.77
C SER A 17 -6.37 -14.26 -4.23
N SER A 18 -5.68 -13.49 -5.08
CA SER A 18 -6.27 -12.28 -5.61
C SER A 18 -5.82 -11.98 -7.03
N LEU A 19 -6.76 -11.50 -7.82
CA LEU A 19 -6.53 -10.92 -9.13
C LEU A 19 -6.77 -9.41 -9.03
N THR A 20 -5.82 -8.62 -9.54
CA THR A 20 -5.94 -7.17 -9.62
C THR A 20 -5.63 -6.69 -11.02
N THR A 21 -6.45 -5.77 -11.53
CA THR A 21 -6.16 -4.99 -12.75
C THR A 21 -5.52 -3.63 -12.41
N GLY A 22 -5.25 -3.38 -11.12
CA GLY A 22 -4.70 -2.14 -10.60
C GLY A 22 -5.21 -1.85 -9.18
N GLY A 23 -4.47 -1.02 -8.43
CA GLY A 23 -4.82 -0.66 -7.05
C GLY A 23 -4.32 -1.66 -5.99
N PHE A 24 -4.61 -1.35 -4.73
CA PHE A 24 -4.14 -2.14 -3.59
C PHE A 24 -5.07 -3.30 -3.28
N ILE A 25 -4.47 -4.44 -2.94
CA ILE A 25 -5.15 -5.57 -2.32
C ILE A 25 -4.22 -6.11 -1.26
N GLY A 26 -4.75 -6.32 -0.06
CA GLY A 26 -4.01 -6.80 1.08
C GLY A 26 -4.93 -6.93 2.28
N PHE A 27 -4.32 -6.99 3.45
CA PHE A 27 -4.99 -7.09 4.74
C PHE A 27 -4.09 -6.47 5.80
N ASP A 28 -4.71 -6.07 6.90
CA ASP A 28 -4.01 -5.70 8.12
C ASP A 28 -4.01 -6.88 9.07
N ALA A 29 -2.91 -7.05 9.82
CA ALA A 29 -2.79 -8.08 10.82
C ALA A 29 -2.33 -7.48 12.14
N TRP A 30 -3.02 -7.87 13.21
CA TRP A 30 -2.60 -7.62 14.58
C TRP A 30 -1.77 -8.80 15.04
N LEU A 31 -0.58 -8.53 15.56
CA LEU A 31 0.32 -9.54 16.10
C LEU A 31 0.33 -9.44 17.62
N ASP A 32 0.30 -10.58 18.30
CA ASP A 32 0.44 -10.63 19.76
C ASP A 32 1.82 -10.14 20.21
N ASP A 33 2.86 -10.38 19.40
CA ASP A 33 4.21 -9.84 19.58
C ASP A 33 4.61 -9.00 18.35
N MET A 34 4.84 -7.71 18.58
CA MET A 34 5.16 -6.73 17.54
C MET A 34 6.66 -6.61 17.25
N VAL A 35 7.50 -7.42 17.90
CA VAL A 35 8.96 -7.36 17.78
C VAL A 35 9.52 -8.73 17.40
N MET A 36 9.22 -9.76 18.17
CA MET A 36 9.79 -11.09 17.97
C MET A 36 9.03 -11.89 16.91
N GLY A 37 9.79 -12.60 16.08
CA GLY A 37 9.26 -13.50 15.07
C GLY A 37 9.51 -13.05 13.64
N TRP A 38 8.86 -13.74 12.71
CA TRP A 38 9.12 -13.61 11.28
C TRP A 38 7.82 -13.57 10.49
N LEU A 39 7.72 -12.61 9.56
CA LEU A 39 6.73 -12.64 8.50
C LEU A 39 7.31 -13.42 7.31
N ARG A 40 6.67 -14.53 6.94
CA ARG A 40 7.00 -15.29 5.74
C ARG A 40 5.95 -15.04 4.66
N ILE A 41 6.42 -14.55 3.51
CA ILE A 41 5.65 -14.39 2.29
C ILE A 41 6.10 -15.49 1.32
N ASP A 42 5.17 -16.34 0.90
CA ASP A 42 5.43 -17.44 -0.03
C ASP A 42 4.36 -17.40 -1.14
N THR A 43 4.70 -16.75 -2.25
CA THR A 43 3.87 -16.68 -3.45
C THR A 43 4.68 -17.13 -4.66
N PRO A 44 4.04 -17.43 -5.82
CA PRO A 44 4.78 -17.75 -7.04
C PRO A 44 5.73 -16.64 -7.54
N LEU A 45 5.45 -15.37 -7.19
CA LEU A 45 6.19 -14.21 -7.70
C LEU A 45 7.18 -13.61 -6.69
N VAL A 46 6.86 -13.72 -5.40
CA VAL A 46 7.66 -13.17 -4.30
C VAL A 46 7.75 -14.21 -3.20
N LYS A 47 8.99 -14.51 -2.80
CA LYS A 47 9.29 -15.31 -1.60
C LYS A 47 10.26 -14.54 -0.72
N LYS A 48 9.83 -14.21 0.50
CA LYS A 48 10.64 -13.41 1.43
C LYS A 48 10.32 -13.79 2.87
N THR A 49 11.35 -13.78 3.71
CA THR A 49 11.20 -13.81 5.17
C THR A 49 11.73 -12.49 5.71
N ILE A 50 10.96 -11.83 6.57
CA ILE A 50 11.25 -10.52 7.16
C ILE A 50 11.14 -10.66 8.67
N ALA A 51 12.12 -10.18 9.43
CA ALA A 51 12.00 -10.14 10.88
C ALA A 51 10.94 -9.08 11.25
N VAL A 52 10.04 -9.40 12.18
CA VAL A 52 8.95 -8.49 12.53
C VAL A 52 9.48 -7.14 13.04
N GLN A 53 10.57 -7.16 13.82
CA GLN A 53 11.28 -5.97 14.30
C GLN A 53 11.83 -5.04 13.19
N ASP A 54 12.06 -5.55 11.98
CA ASP A 54 12.60 -4.76 10.86
C ASP A 54 11.48 -4.04 10.09
N ILE A 55 10.20 -4.36 10.37
CA ILE A 55 9.05 -3.74 9.71
C ILE A 55 8.76 -2.39 10.36
N GLY A 56 9.28 -1.32 9.73
CA GLY A 56 9.05 0.06 10.12
C GLY A 56 7.83 0.70 9.45
N ARG A 57 7.69 2.02 9.64
CA ARG A 57 6.67 2.84 8.95
C ARG A 57 6.96 3.05 7.47
N GLU A 58 8.22 2.95 7.09
CA GLU A 58 8.63 2.96 5.69
C GLU A 58 8.37 1.60 5.05
N ASP A 59 8.02 1.64 3.78
CA ASP A 59 7.70 0.46 3.01
C ASP A 59 8.91 -0.44 2.75
N ILE A 60 8.80 -1.70 3.17
CA ILE A 60 9.55 -2.78 2.56
C ILE A 60 8.86 -3.14 1.25
N CYS A 61 9.46 -2.73 0.14
CA CYS A 61 8.94 -2.99 -1.20
C CYS A 61 9.60 -4.22 -1.84
N LEU A 62 8.78 -5.22 -2.18
CA LEU A 62 9.19 -6.43 -2.88
C LEU A 62 8.62 -6.39 -4.30
N GLU A 63 9.47 -6.05 -5.27
CA GLU A 63 9.08 -5.98 -6.68
C GLU A 63 8.69 -7.37 -7.23
N ALA A 64 7.60 -7.43 -7.99
CA ALA A 64 7.02 -8.65 -8.56
C ALA A 64 6.82 -8.56 -10.09
N GLY A 65 7.58 -7.67 -10.73
CA GLY A 65 7.62 -7.46 -12.18
C GLY A 65 6.34 -6.88 -12.79
N GLY A 66 6.23 -6.92 -14.12
CA GLY A 66 5.06 -6.43 -14.85
C GLY A 66 4.86 -4.91 -14.75
N LEU A 67 3.60 -4.47 -14.71
CA LEU A 67 3.20 -3.05 -14.63
C LEU A 67 3.33 -2.49 -13.20
N GLY A 68 4.53 -2.57 -12.62
CA GLY A 68 4.83 -2.06 -11.28
C GLY A 68 4.19 -2.86 -10.15
N ARG A 69 3.85 -4.13 -10.40
CA ARG A 69 3.29 -5.05 -9.40
C ARG A 69 4.35 -5.33 -8.33
N ARG A 70 3.95 -5.21 -7.07
CA ARG A 70 4.82 -5.30 -5.90
C ARG A 70 4.02 -5.74 -4.68
N VAL A 71 4.70 -6.37 -3.73
CA VAL A 71 4.19 -6.54 -2.36
C VAL A 71 4.83 -5.47 -1.49
N ARG A 72 4.02 -4.80 -0.67
CA ARG A 72 4.46 -3.77 0.27
C ARG A 72 4.16 -4.27 1.67
N VAL A 73 5.12 -4.13 2.57
CA VAL A 73 4.97 -4.46 4.00
C VAL A 73 5.43 -3.25 4.79
N TYR A 74 4.58 -2.75 5.67
CA TYR A 74 4.86 -1.61 6.53
C TYR A 74 4.03 -1.70 7.81
N ARG A 75 4.44 -0.95 8.82
CA ARG A 75 3.77 -0.85 10.11
C ARG A 75 2.82 0.33 10.14
N ILE A 76 1.56 0.04 10.48
CA ILE A 76 0.53 1.02 10.76
C ILE A 76 0.67 1.49 12.21
N PRO A 77 0.44 2.77 12.54
CA PRO A 77 0.43 3.24 13.92
C PRO A 77 -0.71 2.57 14.73
N GLU A 78 -0.49 2.25 16.01
CA GLU A 78 -1.55 1.72 16.88
C GLU A 78 -2.67 2.74 17.10
N GLU A 79 -2.32 4.01 17.14
CA GLU A 79 -3.25 5.12 17.22
C GLU A 79 -2.92 6.18 16.17
N ASN A 80 -3.91 6.55 15.36
CA ASN A 80 -3.83 7.71 14.48
C ASN A 80 -4.89 8.76 14.88
N PRO A 81 -4.51 9.83 15.60
CA PRO A 81 -5.44 10.89 15.99
C PRO A 81 -5.71 11.89 14.84
N HIS A 82 -5.00 11.80 13.72
CA HIS A 82 -5.03 12.82 12.67
C HIS A 82 -6.22 12.64 11.73
N LYS A 83 -7.14 13.61 11.77
CA LYS A 83 -8.36 13.63 10.94
C LYS A 83 -8.33 14.67 9.83
N ARG A 84 -7.24 15.46 9.75
CA ARG A 84 -7.09 16.57 8.81
C ARG A 84 -5.66 16.62 8.31
N LEU A 85 -5.52 16.86 7.02
CA LEU A 85 -4.23 17.01 6.36
C LEU A 85 -4.29 18.22 5.44
N ARG A 86 -3.28 19.09 5.53
CA ARG A 86 -3.05 20.19 4.57
C ARG A 86 -1.68 19.95 3.93
N LEU A 87 -1.67 19.85 2.60
CA LEU A 87 -0.45 19.69 1.82
C LEU A 87 -0.33 20.85 0.84
N GLU A 88 0.89 21.34 0.67
CA GLU A 88 1.23 22.32 -0.35
C GLU A 88 2.46 21.82 -1.11
N ARG A 89 2.43 21.94 -2.44
CA ARG A 89 3.51 21.51 -3.33
C ARG A 89 3.66 22.52 -4.46
N LYS A 90 4.92 22.87 -4.78
CA LYS A 90 5.26 23.63 -5.97
C LYS A 90 5.51 22.63 -7.10
N ILE A 91 4.75 22.77 -8.19
CA ILE A 91 4.81 21.87 -9.34
C ILE A 91 5.32 22.69 -10.54
N PRO A 92 6.44 22.28 -11.19
CA PRO A 92 6.89 22.94 -12.40
C PRO A 92 5.89 22.69 -13.53
N LEU A 93 5.51 23.76 -14.24
CA LEU A 93 4.62 23.68 -15.40
C LEU A 93 5.43 23.71 -16.69
N ASN A 94 4.90 23.03 -17.71
CA ASN A 94 5.39 23.15 -19.07
C ASN A 94 4.63 24.30 -19.76
N PRO A 95 5.31 25.35 -20.26
CA PRO A 95 4.64 26.50 -20.85
C PRO A 95 4.04 26.22 -22.24
N ASP A 96 4.47 25.15 -22.93
CA ASP A 96 4.13 24.91 -24.33
C ASP A 96 3.01 23.86 -24.50
N ARG A 97 2.33 23.48 -23.42
CA ARG A 97 1.23 22.50 -23.45
C ARG A 97 0.32 22.63 -22.24
N ASP A 98 -0.87 22.02 -22.34
CA ASP A 98 -1.75 21.81 -21.21
C ASP A 98 -1.06 20.95 -20.14
N ASN A 99 -1.15 21.40 -18.89
CA ASN A 99 -0.63 20.68 -17.74
C ASN A 99 -1.78 19.98 -17.03
N ALA A 100 -1.91 18.67 -17.22
CA ALA A 100 -2.85 17.83 -16.48
C ALA A 100 -2.26 17.45 -15.11
N LEU A 101 -2.73 18.10 -14.05
CA LEU A 101 -2.34 17.78 -12.68
C LEU A 101 -3.32 16.80 -12.06
N TYR A 102 -2.78 15.85 -11.28
CA TYR A 102 -3.56 14.84 -10.57
C TYR A 102 -3.20 14.85 -9.10
N VAL A 103 -4.21 14.76 -8.25
CA VAL A 103 -4.03 14.50 -6.82
C VAL A 103 -4.45 13.06 -6.55
N ARG A 104 -3.56 12.29 -5.92
CA ARG A 104 -3.86 10.96 -5.37
C ARG A 104 -3.35 10.89 -3.94
N ILE A 105 -4.24 10.66 -3.01
CA ILE A 105 -3.93 10.49 -1.59
C ILE A 105 -4.29 9.05 -1.23
N THR A 106 -3.35 8.33 -0.63
CA THR A 106 -3.62 7.04 0.01
C THR A 106 -3.75 7.28 1.50
N LEU A 107 -4.88 6.87 2.06
CA LEU A 107 -5.13 6.90 3.50
C LEU A 107 -4.50 5.67 4.16
N GLU A 108 -4.40 5.71 5.49
CA GLU A 108 -3.77 4.66 6.29
C GLU A 108 -4.38 3.28 6.04
N ASP A 109 -5.71 3.21 5.94
CA ASP A 109 -6.49 1.99 5.69
C ASP A 109 -6.47 1.54 4.21
N GLY A 110 -5.62 2.17 3.39
CA GLY A 110 -5.47 1.86 1.98
C GLY A 110 -6.52 2.49 1.06
N HIS A 111 -7.53 3.19 1.57
CA HIS A 111 -8.47 3.93 0.73
C HIS A 111 -7.75 5.02 -0.05
N VAL A 112 -8.26 5.32 -1.24
CA VAL A 112 -7.67 6.29 -2.15
C VAL A 112 -8.65 7.41 -2.42
N ILE A 113 -8.18 8.64 -2.20
CA ILE A 113 -8.85 9.86 -2.64
C ILE A 113 -8.12 10.34 -3.90
N TRP A 114 -8.88 10.74 -4.91
CA TRP A 114 -8.35 11.12 -6.20
C TRP A 114 -9.14 12.29 -6.77
N SER A 115 -8.47 13.14 -7.53
CA SER A 115 -9.11 14.19 -8.33
C SER A 115 -9.28 13.73 -9.78
N SER A 116 -10.27 14.30 -10.46
CA SER A 116 -10.21 14.46 -11.92
C SER A 116 -8.93 15.22 -12.31
N PRO A 117 -8.47 15.13 -13.57
CA PRO A 117 -7.38 15.99 -14.04
C PRO A 117 -7.75 17.46 -13.84
N ILE A 118 -6.83 18.21 -13.23
CA ILE A 118 -6.89 19.67 -13.12
C ILE A 118 -5.99 20.22 -14.22
N TYR A 119 -6.59 20.76 -15.28
CA TYR A 119 -5.84 21.32 -16.40
C TYR A 119 -5.45 22.77 -16.11
N LEU A 120 -4.17 23.07 -16.27
CA LEU A 120 -3.66 24.43 -16.39
C LEU A 120 -3.23 24.64 -17.84
N VAL A 121 -3.94 25.52 -18.52
CA VAL A 121 -3.68 25.88 -19.92
C VAL A 121 -2.80 27.14 -19.97
N PRO A 122 -1.92 27.29 -20.97
CA PRO A 122 -1.08 28.48 -21.15
C PRO A 122 -1.85 29.79 -21.28
#